data_AF-A0A9P1VYW7-F1
#
_entry.id   AF-A0A9P1VYW7-F1
#
_cell.length_a   1.000
_cell.length_b   1.000
_cell.length_c   1.000
_cell.angle_alpha   90.00
_cell.angle_beta   90.00
_cell.angle_gamma   90.00
#
_symmetry.space_group_name_H-M   'P 1'
#
loop_
_entity.id
_entity.type
_entity.pdbx_description
1 polymer ?
#
loop_
_entity_poly.entity_id
_entity_poly.type
_entity_poly.pdbx_seq_one_letter_code
_entity_poly.pdbx_strand_id
1 'polypeptide(L)'
;MTQSLRADYWTGSIGIDPETNAAFLHEVRQFLEALGLAFVTKQLAKSFDVKEQLPARAGGGAGHVVLYLVSTKDGIGATLIVAHRPAQNPFVEARPDGLQVHAQKREINPDGLWKSETLWNNAITIPSTDRVVIEAVLTDILVG
;
A
#
# COMPACT_ATOMS: atom_id res chain seq x y z
N MET A 1 -8.91 9.35 -17.67
CA MET A 1 -7.48 9.35 -17.29
C MET A 1 -7.33 8.41 -16.13
N THR A 2 -6.54 7.35 -16.26
CA THR A 2 -6.26 6.40 -15.17
C THR A 2 -5.37 7.12 -14.14
N GLN A 3 -5.80 7.18 -12.89
CA GLN A 3 -5.00 7.75 -11.80
C GLN A 3 -3.86 6.78 -11.50
N SER A 4 -2.62 7.24 -11.53
CA SER A 4 -1.44 6.45 -11.18
C SER A 4 -0.52 7.27 -10.28
N LEU A 5 0.26 6.59 -9.44
CA LEU A 5 1.38 7.22 -8.74
C LEU A 5 2.45 7.66 -9.75
N ARG A 6 3.28 8.64 -9.38
CA ARG A 6 4.35 9.16 -10.25
C ARG A 6 5.35 8.06 -10.62
N ALA A 7 6.08 8.28 -11.71
CA ALA A 7 7.02 7.30 -12.25
C ALA A 7 8.47 7.52 -11.76
N ASP A 8 8.73 8.49 -10.87
CA ASP A 8 10.07 8.98 -10.56
C ASP A 8 10.34 9.17 -9.06
N TYR A 9 9.93 8.24 -8.20
CA TYR A 9 10.32 8.29 -6.78
C TYR A 9 11.79 7.94 -6.52
N TRP A 10 12.60 7.71 -7.56
CA TRP A 10 14.05 7.48 -7.43
C TRP A 10 14.85 8.71 -6.94
N THR A 11 14.19 9.83 -6.64
CA THR A 11 14.90 11.03 -6.16
C THR A 11 15.70 10.70 -4.90
N GLY A 12 17.01 10.98 -4.93
CA GLY A 12 17.94 10.64 -3.87
C GLY A 12 17.67 11.31 -2.51
N SER A 13 16.68 12.20 -2.44
CA SER A 13 16.25 12.88 -1.22
C SER A 13 15.17 12.10 -0.44
N ILE A 14 14.37 11.26 -1.12
CA ILE A 14 13.33 10.45 -0.44
C ILE A 14 14.01 9.38 0.41
N GLY A 15 13.62 9.33 1.67
CA GLY A 15 14.21 8.54 2.75
C GLY A 15 15.31 9.26 3.52
N ILE A 16 15.73 10.45 3.08
CA ILE A 16 16.81 11.24 3.69
C ILE A 16 16.27 12.56 4.23
N ASP A 17 15.50 13.28 3.43
CA ASP A 17 14.95 14.60 3.75
C ASP A 17 13.51 14.51 4.29
N PRO A 18 13.19 15.12 5.44
CA PRO A 18 11.85 15.09 6.03
C PRO A 18 10.74 15.66 5.13
N GLU A 19 11.02 16.70 4.34
CA GLU A 19 10.01 17.35 3.50
C GLU A 19 9.64 16.46 2.31
N THR A 20 10.63 15.88 1.64
CA THR A 20 10.40 14.93 0.55
C THR A 20 9.73 13.63 1.03
N ASN A 21 10.03 13.19 2.26
CA ASN A 21 9.33 12.07 2.90
C ASN A 21 7.86 12.39 3.17
N ALA A 22 7.57 13.56 3.75
CA ALA A 22 6.21 13.98 4.01
C ALA A 22 5.41 14.13 2.71
N ALA A 23 6.01 14.70 1.66
CA ALA A 23 5.38 14.81 0.34
C ALA A 23 5.08 13.43 -0.27
N PHE A 24 6.03 12.49 -0.18
CA PHE A 24 5.83 11.10 -0.62
C PHE A 24 4.66 10.43 0.13
N LEU A 25 4.68 10.45 1.46
CA LEU A 25 3.65 9.82 2.28
C LEU A 25 2.27 10.44 2.01
N HIS A 26 2.20 11.76 1.86
CA HIS A 26 0.96 12.47 1.55
C HIS A 26 0.37 12.05 0.22
N GLU A 27 1.19 11.99 -0.83
CA GLU A 27 0.74 11.60 -2.17
C GLU A 27 0.26 10.15 -2.21
N VAL A 28 1.04 9.23 -1.63
CA VAL A 28 0.66 7.81 -1.57
C VAL A 28 -0.62 7.65 -0.75
N ARG A 29 -0.76 8.37 0.37
CA ARG A 29 -1.99 8.36 1.16
C ARG A 29 -3.21 8.80 0.36
N GLN A 30 -3.13 9.92 -0.35
CA GLN A 30 -4.24 10.40 -1.18
C GLN A 30 -4.64 9.38 -2.26
N PHE A 31 -3.65 8.75 -2.89
CA PHE A 31 -3.89 7.68 -3.85
C PHE A 31 -4.62 6.49 -3.21
N LEU A 32 -4.17 6.04 -2.04
CA LEU A 32 -4.75 4.91 -1.31
C LEU A 32 -6.14 5.21 -0.75
N GLU A 33 -6.40 6.44 -0.29
CA GLU A 33 -7.73 6.88 0.15
C GLU A 33 -8.72 6.90 -1.02
N ALA A 34 -8.31 7.40 -2.19
CA ALA A 34 -9.13 7.39 -3.40
C ALA A 34 -9.40 5.95 -3.92
N LEU A 35 -8.45 5.04 -3.70
CA LEU A 35 -8.61 3.62 -4.00
C LEU A 35 -9.63 2.99 -3.04
N GLY A 36 -9.44 3.16 -1.73
CA GLY A 36 -10.32 2.62 -0.69
C GLY A 36 -11.77 3.09 -0.83
N LEU A 37 -11.96 4.39 -1.10
CA LEU A 37 -13.28 4.95 -1.37
C LEU A 37 -13.98 4.29 -2.56
N ALA A 38 -13.24 3.96 -3.63
CA ALA A 38 -13.82 3.29 -4.78
C ALA A 38 -14.22 1.85 -4.47
N PHE A 39 -13.45 1.11 -3.65
CA PHE A 39 -13.82 -0.24 -3.22
C PHE A 39 -15.11 -0.25 -2.39
N VAL A 40 -15.28 0.71 -1.48
CA VAL A 40 -16.52 0.88 -0.72
C VAL A 40 -17.68 1.28 -1.64
N THR A 41 -17.47 2.24 -2.54
CA THR A 41 -18.51 2.69 -3.49
C THR A 41 -18.97 1.56 -4.42
N LYS A 42 -18.05 0.68 -4.83
CA LYS A 42 -18.34 -0.51 -5.65
C LYS A 42 -18.92 -1.69 -4.84
N GLN A 43 -19.12 -1.54 -3.53
CA GLN A 43 -19.58 -2.60 -2.62
C GLN A 43 -18.67 -3.85 -2.60
N LEU A 44 -17.38 -3.66 -2.87
CA LEU A 44 -16.37 -4.71 -2.76
C LEU A 44 -15.75 -4.75 -1.36
N ALA A 45 -15.79 -3.62 -0.64
CA ALA A 45 -15.38 -3.51 0.75
C ALA A 45 -16.49 -2.88 1.61
N LYS A 46 -16.62 -3.33 2.86
CA LYS A 46 -17.51 -2.73 3.86
C LYS A 46 -16.92 -1.44 4.44
N SER A 47 -15.61 -1.43 4.64
CA SER A 47 -14.87 -0.30 5.20
C SER A 47 -13.43 -0.33 4.71
N PHE A 48 -12.76 0.82 4.83
CA PHE A 48 -11.33 0.93 4.59
C PHE A 48 -10.67 1.84 5.63
N ASP A 49 -9.37 1.66 5.81
CA ASP A 49 -8.52 2.53 6.62
C ASP A 49 -7.17 2.71 5.93
N VAL A 50 -6.53 3.87 6.11
CA VAL A 50 -5.20 4.16 5.55
C VAL A 50 -4.28 4.59 6.66
N LYS A 51 -3.20 3.83 6.87
CA LYS A 51 -2.20 4.11 7.90
C LYS A 51 -0.85 4.38 7.29
N GLU A 52 -0.24 5.47 7.72
CA GLU A 52 1.17 5.75 7.49
C GLU A 52 1.99 5.07 8.59
N GLN A 53 3.06 4.39 8.19
CA GLN A 53 4.04 3.81 9.11
C GLN A 53 5.41 4.38 8.79
N LEU A 54 5.87 5.25 9.69
CA LEU A 54 7.23 5.78 9.65
C LEU A 54 8.23 4.66 9.98
N PRO A 55 9.48 4.73 9.48
CA PRO A 55 10.49 3.73 9.82
C PRO A 55 10.70 3.69 11.33
N ALA A 56 10.77 2.48 11.90
CA ALA A 56 10.95 2.27 13.34
C ALA A 56 12.32 2.74 13.88
N ARG A 57 13.24 3.20 13.02
CA ARG A 57 14.58 3.69 13.39
C ARG A 57 14.94 4.93 12.56
N ALA A 58 15.74 5.82 13.15
CA ALA A 58 16.38 6.99 12.53
C ALA A 58 17.35 6.67 11.36
N GLY A 59 17.25 5.48 10.77
CA GLY A 59 18.16 4.92 9.78
C GLY A 59 17.86 5.30 8.32
N GLY A 60 17.09 6.36 8.07
CA GLY A 60 16.85 6.87 6.71
C GLY A 60 16.02 5.91 5.85
N GLY A 61 14.69 6.05 5.92
CA GLY A 61 13.75 5.41 5.02
C GLY A 61 12.50 6.28 4.89
N ALA A 62 11.79 6.20 3.75
CA ALA A 62 10.67 7.11 3.49
C ALA A 62 9.39 6.77 4.29
N GLY A 63 9.42 5.70 5.08
CA GLY A 63 8.20 5.08 5.62
C GLY A 63 7.42 4.35 4.52
N HIS A 64 6.27 3.81 4.89
CA HIS A 64 5.34 3.18 3.97
C HIS A 64 3.91 3.53 4.33
N VAL A 65 3.01 3.47 3.36
CA VAL A 65 1.59 3.69 3.57
C VAL A 65 0.84 2.40 3.26
N VAL A 66 -0.10 2.05 4.13
CA VAL A 66 -0.88 0.81 4.03
C VAL A 66 -2.35 1.16 3.95
N LEU A 67 -3.02 0.68 2.91
CA LEU A 67 -4.47 0.62 2.81
C LEU A 67 -4.94 -0.72 3.37
N TYR A 68 -5.92 -0.68 4.27
CA TYR A 68 -6.64 -1.82 4.80
C TYR A 68 -8.06 -1.83 4.21
N LEU A 69 -8.48 -2.96 3.65
CA LEU A 69 -9.80 -3.16 3.05
C LEU A 69 -10.49 -4.33 3.72
N VAL A 70 -11.65 -4.09 4.35
CA VAL A 70 -12.50 -5.13 4.92
C VAL A 70 -13.48 -5.59 3.84
N SER A 71 -13.42 -6.86 3.42
CA SER A 71 -14.30 -7.39 2.37
C SER A 71 -15.77 -7.36 2.78
N THR A 72 -16.67 -7.34 1.79
CA THR A 72 -18.08 -7.66 2.02
C THR A 72 -18.31 -9.12 2.37
N LYS A 73 -17.39 -10.03 1.98
CA LYS A 73 -17.35 -11.42 2.44
C LYS A 73 -16.81 -11.50 3.86
N ASP A 74 -17.46 -12.30 4.71
CA ASP A 74 -17.07 -12.40 6.12
C ASP A 74 -15.70 -13.05 6.30
N GLY A 75 -14.93 -12.50 7.24
CA GLY A 75 -13.62 -13.02 7.64
C GLY A 75 -12.47 -12.72 6.68
N ILE A 76 -12.69 -11.97 5.60
CA ILE A 76 -11.67 -11.67 4.58
C ILE A 76 -11.41 -10.16 4.52
N GLY A 77 -10.15 -9.79 4.36
CA GLY A 77 -9.76 -8.47 3.91
C GLY A 77 -8.51 -8.50 3.04
N ALA A 78 -8.10 -7.32 2.59
CA ALA A 78 -6.89 -7.11 1.83
C ALA A 78 -6.12 -5.94 2.40
N THR A 79 -4.79 -6.03 2.37
CA THR A 79 -3.93 -4.88 2.60
C THR A 79 -3.13 -4.56 1.33
N LEU A 80 -3.04 -3.28 0.97
CA LEU A 80 -2.13 -2.78 -0.05
C LEU A 80 -1.07 -1.93 0.62
N ILE A 81 0.19 -2.34 0.47
CA ILE A 81 1.36 -1.68 1.03
C ILE A 81 2.09 -0.99 -0.10
N VAL A 82 2.34 0.30 0.04
CA VAL A 82 3.18 1.08 -0.87
C VAL A 82 4.33 1.64 -0.05
N ALA A 83 5.54 1.21 -0.39
CA ALA A 83 6.77 1.62 0.26
C ALA A 83 7.72 2.19 -0.79
N HIS A 84 8.52 3.15 -0.36
CA HIS A 84 9.69 3.57 -1.12
C HIS A 84 10.85 2.62 -0.85
N ARG A 85 11.67 2.36 -1.87
CA ARG A 85 12.90 1.60 -1.72
C ARG A 85 13.80 2.27 -0.66
N PRO A 86 14.32 1.53 0.35
CA PRO A 86 15.29 2.11 1.27
C PRO A 86 16.50 2.66 0.49
N ALA A 87 16.74 3.97 0.56
CA ALA A 87 17.83 4.65 -0.15
C ALA A 87 19.21 4.03 0.12
N GLN A 88 19.36 3.35 1.27
CA GLN A 88 20.61 2.74 1.73
C GLN A 88 20.79 1.26 1.32
N ASN A 89 19.81 0.61 0.69
CA ASN A 89 19.93 -0.81 0.32
C ASN A 89 19.74 -1.05 -1.19
N PRO A 90 20.84 -1.10 -1.97
CA PRO A 90 20.79 -1.36 -3.40
C PRO A 90 20.45 -2.81 -3.76
N PHE A 91 20.28 -3.71 -2.78
CA PHE A 91 19.92 -5.11 -2.98
C PHE A 91 18.43 -5.38 -2.76
N VAL A 92 17.66 -4.40 -2.26
CA VAL A 92 16.21 -4.52 -2.20
C VAL A 92 15.67 -4.30 -3.61
N GLU A 93 15.04 -5.35 -4.16
CA GLU A 93 14.33 -5.29 -5.42
C GLU A 93 13.21 -4.25 -5.32
N ALA A 94 13.24 -3.28 -6.21
CA ALA A 94 12.22 -2.27 -6.36
C ALA A 94 11.98 -2.05 -7.85
N ARG A 95 10.83 -1.48 -8.16
CA ARG A 95 10.51 -1.09 -9.52
C ARG A 95 11.44 0.03 -9.99
N PRO A 96 11.53 0.28 -11.31
CA PRO A 96 12.34 1.37 -11.87
C PRO A 96 11.98 2.75 -11.32
N ASP A 97 10.73 2.93 -10.87
CA ASP A 97 10.23 4.16 -10.25
C ASP A 97 10.63 4.32 -8.77
N GLY A 98 11.32 3.34 -8.17
CA GLY A 98 11.74 3.36 -6.78
C GLY A 98 10.68 2.90 -5.78
N LEU A 99 9.54 2.37 -6.24
CA LEU A 99 8.49 1.87 -5.36
C LEU A 99 8.49 0.34 -5.22
N GLN A 100 7.95 -0.06 -4.08
CA GLN A 100 7.54 -1.41 -3.76
C GLN A 100 6.03 -1.38 -3.49
N VAL A 101 5.27 -2.13 -4.29
CA VAL A 101 3.80 -2.20 -4.18
C VAL A 101 3.42 -3.64 -3.95
N HIS A 102 2.74 -3.91 -2.83
CA HIS A 102 2.45 -5.27 -2.40
C HIS A 102 1.02 -5.39 -1.91
N ALA A 103 0.29 -6.39 -2.38
CA ALA A 103 -1.02 -6.73 -1.83
C ALA A 103 -0.94 -8.00 -0.99
N GLN A 104 -1.78 -8.12 0.02
CA GLN A 104 -1.80 -9.28 0.89
C GLN A 104 -3.23 -9.59 1.31
N LYS A 105 -3.63 -10.86 1.18
CA LYS A 105 -4.87 -11.37 1.75
C LYS A 105 -4.75 -11.44 3.26
N ARG A 106 -5.79 -11.00 3.96
CA ARG A 106 -5.84 -10.94 5.42
C ARG A 106 -7.08 -11.63 5.94
N GLU A 107 -6.94 -12.29 7.07
CA GLU A 107 -8.08 -12.81 7.82
C GLU A 107 -8.53 -11.79 8.86
N ILE A 108 -9.84 -11.66 9.00
CA ILE A 108 -10.51 -10.80 9.96
C ILE A 108 -11.24 -11.70 10.96
N ASN A 109 -11.12 -11.38 12.24
CA ASN A 109 -11.90 -12.04 13.27
C ASN A 109 -13.39 -11.70 13.15
N PRO A 110 -14.28 -12.55 13.70
CA PRO A 110 -15.71 -12.27 13.74
C PRO A 110 -16.07 -10.96 14.47
N ASP A 111 -15.21 -10.48 15.37
CA ASP A 111 -15.35 -9.19 16.07
C ASP A 111 -14.91 -7.97 15.24
N GLY A 112 -14.46 -8.19 13.99
CA GLY A 112 -14.03 -7.15 13.07
C GLY A 112 -12.55 -6.76 13.19
N LEU A 113 -11.79 -7.38 14.10
CA LEU A 113 -10.35 -7.11 14.27
C LEU A 113 -9.49 -7.94 13.33
N TRP A 114 -8.35 -7.40 12.89
CA TRP A 114 -7.39 -8.14 12.05
C TRP A 114 -6.71 -9.26 12.87
N LYS A 115 -6.67 -10.49 12.33
CA LYS A 115 -6.03 -11.63 13.02
C LYS A 115 -4.51 -11.51 13.18
N SER A 116 -3.85 -10.81 12.24
CA SER A 116 -2.41 -10.59 12.27
C SER A 116 -2.07 -9.30 11.55
N GLU A 117 -1.27 -8.46 12.20
CA GLU A 117 -0.71 -7.24 11.60
C GLU A 117 0.65 -7.48 10.92
N THR A 118 1.17 -8.72 10.90
CA THR A 118 2.48 -8.99 10.29
C THR A 118 2.40 -8.71 8.79
N LEU A 119 2.95 -7.57 8.38
CA LEU A 119 3.05 -7.14 6.99
C LEU A 119 4.04 -8.07 6.24
N TRP A 120 3.88 -8.16 4.92
CA TRP A 120 4.82 -8.81 3.98
C TRP A 120 4.81 -10.34 3.90
N ASN A 121 4.22 -11.05 4.87
CA ASN A 121 4.11 -12.51 4.77
C ASN A 121 3.14 -12.92 3.65
N ASN A 122 3.59 -13.75 2.70
CA ASN A 122 2.81 -14.14 1.50
C ASN A 122 2.28 -12.96 0.69
N ALA A 123 2.99 -11.82 0.67
CA ALA A 123 2.56 -10.67 -0.08
C ALA A 123 2.79 -10.85 -1.59
N ILE A 124 1.79 -10.48 -2.38
CA ILE A 124 1.83 -10.48 -3.84
C ILE A 124 2.48 -9.18 -4.29
N THR A 125 3.64 -9.27 -4.93
CA THR A 125 4.30 -8.11 -5.55
C THR A 125 3.52 -7.65 -6.77
N ILE A 126 3.18 -6.36 -6.83
CA ILE A 126 2.46 -5.74 -7.95
C ILE A 126 3.47 -4.94 -8.79
N PRO A 127 3.70 -5.30 -10.06
CA PRO A 127 4.70 -4.66 -10.91
C PRO A 127 4.26 -3.30 -11.47
N SER A 128 3.06 -2.81 -11.12
CA SER A 128 2.44 -1.60 -11.68
C SER A 128 1.82 -0.69 -10.62
N THR A 129 1.91 0.63 -10.83
CA THR A 129 1.28 1.68 -10.02
C THR A 129 0.00 2.19 -10.69
N ASP A 130 -0.36 1.58 -11.83
CA ASP A 130 -1.64 1.82 -12.48
C ASP A 130 -2.75 1.31 -11.57
N ARG A 131 -3.64 2.22 -11.21
CA ARG A 131 -4.82 1.94 -10.41
C ARG A 131 -5.63 0.76 -10.93
N VAL A 132 -5.77 0.58 -12.26
CA VAL A 132 -6.54 -0.55 -12.81
C VAL A 132 -5.90 -1.89 -12.46
N VAL A 133 -4.57 -1.99 -12.54
CA VAL A 133 -3.84 -3.23 -12.21
C VAL A 133 -3.95 -3.51 -10.71
N ILE A 134 -3.77 -2.49 -9.87
CA ILE A 134 -3.91 -2.61 -8.42
C ILE A 134 -5.35 -3.01 -8.03
N GLU A 135 -6.36 -2.36 -8.62
CA GLU A 135 -7.76 -2.67 -8.38
C GLU A 135 -8.09 -4.12 -8.77
N ALA A 136 -7.56 -4.61 -9.88
CA ALA A 136 -7.76 -5.99 -10.31
C ALA A 136 -7.21 -6.99 -9.29
N VAL A 137 -5.97 -6.79 -8.82
CA VAL A 137 -5.34 -7.67 -7.82
C VAL A 137 -6.10 -7.64 -6.49
N LEU A 138 -6.50 -6.46 -6.02
CA LEU A 138 -7.25 -6.34 -4.76
C LEU A 138 -8.66 -6.92 -4.86
N THR A 139 -9.31 -6.78 -6.02
CA THR A 139 -10.62 -7.40 -6.26
C THR A 139 -10.52 -8.92 -6.23
N ASP A 140 -9.51 -9.50 -6.87
CA ASP A 140 -9.23 -10.93 -6.83
C ASP A 140 -9.04 -11.43 -5.39
N ILE A 141 -8.30 -10.70 -4.55
CA ILE A 141 -8.12 -11.05 -3.14
C ILE A 141 -9.43 -11.01 -2.34
N LEU A 142 -10.21 -9.93 -2.51
CA LEU A 142 -11.42 -9.67 -1.72
C LEU A 142 -12.59 -10.56 -2.11
N VAL A 143 -12.68 -10.89 -3.40
CA VAL A 143 -13.74 -11.72 -3.95
C VAL A 143 -13.30 -13.18 -3.94
N GLY A 144 -12.18 -13.55 -4.55
CA GLY A 144 -11.80 -14.95 -4.76
C GLY A 144 -12.72 -15.66 -5.75
#